data_AF-A0A2H0I9G0-F1
#
_entry.id   AF-A0A2H0I9G0-F1
#
_cell.length_a   1.000
_cell.length_b   1.000
_cell.length_c   1.000
_cell.angle_alpha   90.00
_cell.angle_beta   90.00
_cell.angle_gamma   90.00
#
_symmetry.space_group_name_H-M   'P 1'
#
loop_
_entity.id
_entity.type
_entity.pdbx_description
1 polymer ?
#
loop_
_entity_poly.entity_id
_entity_poly.type
_entity_poly.pdbx_seq_one_letter_code
_entity_poly.pdbx_strand_id
1 'polypeptide(L)'
;MIKVGRNESCPCGSGKKYKKCCLLNPVTPSTNNHNYPQLGQAVQEEKVALTRTLTHELFQPMRLYYVIYDLEKLQSCFKQLKCMSHDAPREWVLMYTAETSRLGLSIPPKQVPKEMQPLVIATCYIEDKQTLLVDVRSIERAEKIIRFIDRKVPREVAAITHAAIYNRLITTNPKNPTDVDYDEIFNEQRITVIDPENFLQDMTTTSKQYDDKDQAREAVFRQIEENAKKLLPEVEKMPVHYYEEGIASFKMTCQMRQFIAMQHFLGNTEFSFYDIMQKMVGEQTKKPQKVGWVKVDDGL
;
A
#
# COMPACT_ATOMS: atom_id res chain seq x y z
N MET A 1 -35.65 29.82 -4.98
CA MET A 1 -34.34 29.13 -4.97
C MET A 1 -33.26 30.17 -4.74
N ILE A 2 -32.50 30.05 -3.65
CA ILE A 2 -31.42 30.98 -3.32
C ILE A 2 -30.25 30.72 -4.28
N LYS A 3 -29.87 31.71 -5.09
CA LYS A 3 -28.68 31.64 -5.95
C LYS A 3 -27.45 31.94 -5.08
N VAL A 4 -26.83 30.90 -4.51
CA VAL A 4 -25.56 31.03 -3.76
C VAL A 4 -24.41 31.20 -4.75
N GLY A 5 -23.54 32.18 -4.51
CA GLY A 5 -22.35 32.42 -5.32
C GLY A 5 -21.31 31.31 -5.17
N ARG A 6 -20.64 30.90 -6.27
CA ARG A 6 -19.63 29.80 -6.27
C ARG A 6 -18.54 29.92 -5.20
N ASN A 7 -18.16 31.14 -4.80
CA ASN A 7 -17.11 31.38 -3.82
C ASN A 7 -17.64 31.69 -2.41
N GLU A 8 -18.96 31.75 -2.21
CA GLU A 8 -19.58 31.97 -0.90
C GLU A 8 -19.52 30.70 -0.05
N SER A 9 -19.73 30.87 1.26
CA SER A 9 -19.81 29.75 2.21
C SER A 9 -20.95 28.81 1.82
N CYS A 10 -20.67 27.51 1.85
CA CYS A 10 -21.62 26.49 1.41
C CYS A 10 -22.81 26.41 2.39
N PRO A 11 -24.06 26.42 1.91
CA PRO A 11 -25.25 26.43 2.77
C PRO A 11 -25.50 25.12 3.52
N CYS A 12 -24.72 24.07 3.27
CA CYS A 12 -24.78 22.81 4.04
C CYS A 12 -24.10 22.90 5.42
N GLY A 13 -23.51 24.05 5.78
CA GLY A 13 -22.88 24.26 7.08
C GLY A 13 -21.45 23.72 7.20
N SER A 14 -20.84 23.25 6.11
CA SER A 14 -19.49 22.66 6.12
C SER A 14 -18.33 23.65 6.35
N GLY A 15 -18.60 24.96 6.35
CA GLY A 15 -17.58 26.01 6.44
C GLY A 15 -16.72 26.19 5.18
N LYS A 16 -16.85 25.33 4.16
CA LYS A 16 -16.11 25.40 2.89
C LYS A 16 -16.80 26.30 1.86
N LYS A 17 -16.07 26.79 0.86
CA LYS A 17 -16.64 27.52 -0.29
C LYS A 17 -17.52 26.59 -1.13
N TYR A 18 -18.67 27.07 -1.62
CA TYR A 18 -19.68 26.27 -2.33
C TYR A 18 -19.09 25.44 -3.49
N LYS A 19 -18.17 26.01 -4.29
CA LYS A 19 -17.50 25.31 -5.39
C LYS A 19 -16.59 24.15 -4.99
N LYS A 20 -16.13 24.10 -3.74
CA LYS A 20 -15.26 23.02 -3.21
C LYS A 20 -16.04 22.04 -2.33
N CYS A 21 -17.37 22.13 -2.35
CA CYS A 21 -18.26 21.31 -1.54
C CYS A 21 -19.42 20.82 -2.42
N CYS A 22 -20.65 21.23 -2.13
CA CYS A 22 -21.85 20.72 -2.78
C CYS A 22 -21.98 21.01 -4.29
N LEU A 23 -21.14 21.88 -4.88
CA LEU A 23 -21.13 22.04 -6.35
C LEU A 23 -20.48 20.86 -7.08
N LEU A 24 -19.52 20.19 -6.45
CA LEU A 24 -18.82 19.04 -7.03
C LEU A 24 -19.60 17.73 -6.83
N ASN A 25 -20.49 17.70 -5.83
CA ASN A 25 -21.40 16.59 -5.56
C ASN A 25 -22.84 17.10 -5.56
N PRO A 26 -23.52 17.18 -6.72
CA PRO A 26 -24.90 17.66 -6.78
C PRO A 26 -25.83 16.62 -6.13
N VAL A 27 -26.15 16.83 -4.86
CA VAL A 27 -27.20 16.07 -4.16
C VAL A 27 -28.55 16.59 -4.64
N THR A 28 -29.35 15.72 -5.25
CA THR A 28 -30.76 16.03 -5.56
C THR A 28 -31.57 16.16 -4.26
N PRO A 29 -32.39 17.22 -4.09
CA PRO A 29 -33.16 17.39 -2.87
C PRO A 29 -34.42 16.52 -2.92
N SER A 30 -34.50 15.51 -2.07
CA SER A 30 -35.78 14.89 -1.69
C SER A 30 -36.32 15.56 -0.42
N THR A 31 -37.56 16.00 -0.54
CA THR A 31 -38.35 16.83 0.37
C THR A 31 -38.67 16.20 1.73
N ASN A 32 -38.61 17.04 2.77
CA ASN A 32 -39.26 17.00 4.09
C ASN A 32 -40.42 16.01 4.31
N ASN A 33 -40.47 15.27 5.43
CA ASN A 33 -41.16 15.64 6.70
C ASN A 33 -41.47 14.46 7.67
N HIS A 34 -41.25 14.71 8.98
CA HIS A 34 -42.03 14.33 10.18
C HIS A 34 -41.89 12.95 10.89
N ASN A 35 -41.36 13.01 12.13
CA ASN A 35 -41.73 12.36 13.41
C ASN A 35 -42.15 10.87 13.51
N TYR A 36 -41.32 10.04 14.16
CA TYR A 36 -41.44 9.46 15.54
C TYR A 36 -40.38 8.34 15.73
N PRO A 37 -39.86 8.10 16.96
CA PRO A 37 -38.82 7.11 17.21
C PRO A 37 -39.42 5.72 17.37
N GLN A 38 -38.96 4.75 16.58
CA GLN A 38 -39.27 3.34 16.80
C GLN A 38 -38.02 2.57 17.24
N LEU A 39 -38.13 2.07 18.47
CA LEU A 39 -37.32 1.02 19.06
C LEU A 39 -37.11 -0.15 18.08
N GLY A 40 -35.89 -0.69 18.08
CA GLY A 40 -35.63 -2.03 17.58
C GLY A 40 -35.32 -2.13 16.09
N GLN A 41 -34.43 -1.29 15.57
CA GLN A 41 -33.70 -1.67 14.36
C GLN A 41 -32.50 -2.49 14.79
N ALA A 42 -32.52 -3.78 14.46
CA ALA A 42 -31.31 -4.56 14.32
C ALA A 42 -30.30 -3.69 13.55
N VAL A 43 -29.15 -3.43 14.15
CA VAL A 43 -28.04 -2.81 13.43
C VAL A 43 -27.73 -3.78 12.30
N GLN A 44 -28.24 -3.51 11.10
CA GLN A 44 -27.73 -4.13 9.90
C GLN A 44 -26.27 -3.72 9.89
N GLU A 45 -25.38 -4.64 10.28
CA GLU A 45 -23.94 -4.46 10.12
C GLU A 45 -23.73 -4.00 8.69
N GLU A 46 -23.36 -2.72 8.52
CA GLU A 46 -23.16 -2.16 7.21
C GLU A 46 -22.07 -2.99 6.56
N LYS A 47 -22.40 -3.66 5.45
CA LYS A 47 -21.48 -4.60 4.80
C LYS A 47 -20.30 -3.83 4.23
N VAL A 48 -19.26 -3.69 5.02
CA VAL A 48 -17.99 -3.08 4.64
C VAL A 48 -17.32 -3.97 3.59
N ALA A 49 -17.04 -3.42 2.41
CA ALA A 49 -16.43 -4.16 1.31
C ALA A 49 -14.97 -3.72 1.11
N LEU A 50 -14.11 -4.68 0.75
CA LEU A 50 -12.74 -4.39 0.34
C LEU A 50 -12.71 -3.50 -0.89
N THR A 51 -11.92 -2.43 -0.81
CA THR A 51 -11.68 -1.56 -1.96
C THR A 51 -10.60 -2.18 -2.85
N ARG A 52 -10.84 -2.16 -4.15
CA ARG A 52 -9.85 -2.52 -5.17
C ARG A 52 -9.60 -1.34 -6.09
N THR A 53 -8.42 -1.29 -6.67
CA THR A 53 -8.17 -0.33 -7.76
C THR A 53 -8.91 -0.77 -9.03
N LEU A 54 -9.01 0.13 -10.02
CA LEU A 54 -9.57 -0.18 -11.34
C LEU A 54 -8.76 -1.24 -12.12
N THR A 55 -7.57 -1.58 -11.64
CA THR A 55 -6.72 -2.66 -12.18
C THR A 55 -6.73 -3.93 -11.30
N HIS A 56 -7.69 -4.03 -10.37
CA HIS A 56 -8.06 -5.19 -9.53
C HIS A 56 -7.13 -5.54 -8.35
N GLU A 57 -6.05 -4.80 -8.14
CA GLU A 57 -5.22 -4.91 -6.95
C GLU A 57 -6.01 -4.48 -5.70
N LEU A 58 -5.67 -5.07 -4.55
CA LEU A 58 -6.20 -4.61 -3.27
C LEU A 58 -5.72 -3.18 -2.99
N PHE A 59 -6.62 -2.32 -2.53
CA PHE A 59 -6.22 -0.97 -2.15
C PHE A 59 -5.54 -1.00 -0.78
N GLN A 60 -4.21 -0.97 -0.80
CA GLN A 60 -3.35 -0.84 0.36
C GLN A 60 -2.32 0.27 0.08
N PRO A 61 -2.51 1.48 0.64
CA PRO A 61 -1.64 2.62 0.44
C PRO A 61 -0.17 2.30 0.77
N MET A 62 0.72 2.81 -0.08
CA MET A 62 2.16 2.81 0.15
C MET A 62 2.79 4.11 -0.34
N ARG A 63 3.86 4.54 0.34
CA ARG A 63 4.72 5.66 -0.06
C ARG A 63 6.14 5.16 -0.26
N LEU A 64 6.72 5.36 -1.43
CA LEU A 64 8.12 5.04 -1.71
C LEU A 64 8.97 6.29 -1.52
N TYR A 65 10.16 6.12 -0.95
CA TYR A 65 11.08 7.21 -0.67
C TYR A 65 12.35 7.02 -1.49
N TYR A 66 12.63 8.00 -2.34
CA TYR A 66 13.85 8.09 -3.10
C TYR A 66 14.68 9.26 -2.59
N VAL A 67 15.97 9.04 -2.43
CA VAL A 67 16.93 10.15 -2.33
C VAL A 67 17.22 10.68 -3.73
N ILE A 68 17.28 11.99 -3.86
CA ILE A 68 17.59 12.71 -5.10
C ILE A 68 19.03 13.23 -4.99
N TYR A 69 19.87 12.82 -5.93
CA TYR A 69 21.24 13.31 -6.05
C TYR A 69 21.36 14.43 -7.09
N ASP A 70 20.50 14.43 -8.12
CA ASP A 70 20.49 15.43 -9.19
C ASP A 70 19.04 15.77 -9.59
N LEU A 71 18.51 16.85 -9.00
CA LEU A 71 17.13 17.28 -9.22
C LEU A 71 16.85 17.67 -10.68
N GLU A 72 17.79 18.37 -11.33
CA GLU A 72 17.59 18.85 -12.69
C GLU A 72 17.55 17.67 -13.68
N LYS A 73 18.44 16.69 -13.52
CA LYS A 73 18.40 15.47 -14.32
C LYS A 73 17.17 14.63 -14.02
N LEU A 74 16.73 14.53 -12.77
CA LEU A 74 15.50 13.82 -12.41
C LEU A 74 14.30 14.41 -13.16
N GLN A 75 14.13 15.74 -13.08
CA GLN A 75 13.06 16.45 -13.78
C GLN A 75 13.20 16.29 -15.30
N SER A 76 14.42 16.32 -15.85
CA SER A 76 14.65 16.07 -17.27
C SER A 76 14.22 14.65 -17.68
N CYS A 77 14.55 13.63 -16.89
CA CYS A 77 14.11 12.26 -17.13
C CYS A 77 12.58 12.18 -17.15
N PHE A 78 11.90 12.79 -16.17
CA PHE A 78 10.44 12.79 -16.11
C PHE A 78 9.79 13.50 -17.29
N LYS A 79 10.33 14.65 -17.74
CA LYS A 79 9.83 15.39 -18.92
C LYS A 79 9.90 14.60 -20.22
N GLN A 80 10.81 13.64 -20.33
CA GLN A 80 10.97 12.83 -21.55
C GLN A 80 9.98 11.66 -21.63
N LEU A 81 9.28 11.34 -20.52
CA LEU A 81 8.35 10.21 -20.46
C LEU A 81 6.93 10.65 -20.84
N LYS A 82 6.34 9.99 -21.83
CA LYS A 82 4.97 10.29 -22.30
C LYS A 82 3.90 9.88 -21.28
N CYS A 83 4.23 8.96 -20.38
CA CYS A 83 3.38 8.54 -19.29
C CYS A 83 3.43 9.46 -18.06
N MET A 84 4.27 10.49 -18.06
CA MET A 84 4.37 11.46 -16.96
C MET A 84 3.64 12.76 -17.31
N SER A 85 2.94 13.33 -16.34
CA SER A 85 2.38 14.69 -16.41
C SER A 85 2.70 15.44 -15.12
N HIS A 86 2.67 16.77 -15.15
CA HIS A 86 2.89 17.59 -13.96
C HIS A 86 2.04 18.85 -14.02
N ASP A 87 1.44 19.23 -12.89
CA ASP A 87 0.71 20.50 -12.74
C ASP A 87 1.62 21.59 -12.16
N ALA A 88 2.65 21.19 -11.43
CA ALA A 88 3.68 22.06 -10.87
C ALA A 88 5.06 21.39 -10.98
N PRO A 89 6.18 22.15 -10.91
CA PRO A 89 7.53 21.57 -11.05
C PRO A 89 7.88 20.45 -10.05
N ARG A 90 7.17 20.40 -8.92
CA ARG A 90 7.40 19.45 -7.82
C ARG A 90 6.32 18.38 -7.69
N GLU A 91 5.29 18.40 -8.54
CA GLU A 91 4.15 17.49 -8.45
C GLU A 91 3.94 16.81 -9.79
N TRP A 92 4.21 15.51 -9.83
CA TRP A 92 4.13 14.69 -11.02
C TRP A 92 3.12 13.58 -10.83
N VAL A 93 2.47 13.16 -11.90
CA VAL A 93 1.60 11.99 -11.93
C VAL A 93 2.09 11.01 -12.97
N LEU A 94 2.16 9.74 -12.58
CA LEU A 94 2.45 8.63 -13.47
C LEU A 94 1.12 8.06 -13.97
N MET A 95 0.86 8.20 -15.26
CA MET A 95 -0.32 7.70 -15.95
C MET A 95 -0.06 6.31 -16.52
N TYR A 96 -1.09 5.47 -16.56
CA TYR A 96 -1.04 4.11 -17.11
C TYR A 96 -1.24 4.13 -18.63
N THR A 97 -0.20 4.56 -19.35
CA THR A 97 -0.19 4.75 -20.80
C THR A 97 1.24 4.68 -21.33
N ALA A 98 1.43 4.69 -22.65
CA ALA A 98 2.75 4.78 -23.29
C ALA A 98 3.80 3.82 -22.66
N GLU A 99 4.85 4.34 -22.03
CA GLU A 99 5.93 3.55 -21.42
C GLU A 99 5.45 2.61 -20.31
N THR A 100 4.40 2.99 -19.58
CA THR A 100 3.83 2.17 -18.49
C THR A 100 2.75 1.21 -18.98
N SER A 101 2.36 1.25 -20.25
CA SER A 101 1.32 0.34 -20.80
C SER A 101 1.67 -1.15 -20.68
N ARG A 102 2.95 -1.46 -20.45
CA ARG A 102 3.50 -2.81 -20.30
C ARG A 102 3.98 -3.12 -18.88
N LEU A 103 3.53 -2.39 -17.86
CA LEU A 103 3.88 -2.69 -16.46
C LEU A 103 3.37 -4.06 -16.00
N GLY A 104 2.34 -4.59 -16.65
CA GLY A 104 1.75 -5.90 -16.33
C GLY A 104 0.91 -5.87 -15.06
N LEU A 105 0.08 -4.82 -14.90
CA LEU A 105 -1.03 -4.85 -13.94
C LEU A 105 -2.14 -5.76 -14.47
N SER A 106 -2.98 -6.30 -13.59
CA SER A 106 -3.95 -7.35 -13.94
C SER A 106 -4.92 -6.93 -15.05
N ILE A 107 -5.33 -5.66 -15.06
CA ILE A 107 -6.10 -5.07 -16.16
C ILE A 107 -5.16 -4.21 -17.01
N PRO A 108 -5.06 -4.44 -18.33
CA PRO A 108 -4.28 -3.60 -19.23
C PRO A 108 -4.96 -2.24 -19.46
N PRO A 109 -4.22 -1.19 -19.87
CA PRO A 109 -4.77 0.17 -19.98
C PRO A 109 -6.01 0.27 -20.88
N LYS A 110 -6.03 -0.49 -21.98
CA LYS A 110 -7.13 -0.50 -22.95
C LYS A 110 -8.45 -1.04 -22.38
N GLN A 111 -8.40 -1.79 -21.28
CA GLN A 111 -9.56 -2.40 -20.62
C GLN A 111 -10.06 -1.57 -19.43
N VAL A 112 -9.34 -0.52 -19.02
CA VAL A 112 -9.86 0.46 -18.04
C VAL A 112 -11.06 1.20 -18.67
N PRO A 113 -12.13 1.56 -17.92
CA PRO A 113 -13.23 2.35 -18.47
C PRO A 113 -12.75 3.63 -19.17
N LYS A 114 -13.31 3.96 -20.34
CA LYS A 114 -12.79 5.04 -21.22
C LYS A 114 -12.79 6.40 -20.53
N GLU A 115 -13.82 6.68 -19.74
CA GLU A 115 -14.01 7.88 -18.94
C GLU A 115 -12.97 8.04 -17.81
N MET A 116 -12.27 6.95 -17.45
CA MET A 116 -11.20 6.93 -16.45
C MET A 116 -9.80 6.86 -17.09
N GLN A 117 -9.70 6.90 -18.43
CA GLN A 117 -8.42 6.87 -19.13
C GLN A 117 -7.89 8.29 -19.41
N PRO A 118 -6.57 8.52 -19.26
CA PRO A 118 -5.56 7.60 -18.73
C PRO A 118 -5.61 7.50 -17.20
N LEU A 119 -5.48 6.28 -16.68
CA LEU A 119 -5.55 6.03 -15.23
C LEU A 119 -4.28 6.50 -14.52
N VAL A 120 -4.39 7.27 -13.45
CA VAL A 120 -3.24 7.59 -12.58
C VAL A 120 -2.86 6.35 -11.75
N ILE A 121 -1.59 5.95 -11.86
CA ILE A 121 -1.04 4.79 -11.14
C ILE A 121 -0.08 5.15 -10.01
N ALA A 122 0.49 6.35 -10.03
CA ALA A 122 1.28 6.91 -8.95
C ALA A 122 1.17 8.44 -8.95
N THR A 123 1.33 9.04 -7.77
CA THR A 123 1.62 10.48 -7.65
C THR A 123 3.00 10.64 -7.05
N CYS A 124 3.78 11.58 -7.58
CA CYS A 124 5.16 11.79 -7.16
C CYS A 124 5.36 13.24 -6.71
N TYR A 125 5.99 13.43 -5.56
CA TYR A 125 6.22 14.73 -4.94
C TYR A 125 7.71 14.92 -4.67
N ILE A 126 8.21 16.12 -4.97
CA ILE A 126 9.60 16.49 -4.66
C ILE A 126 9.60 17.36 -3.41
N GLU A 127 10.10 16.78 -2.32
CA GLU A 127 10.25 17.42 -1.01
C GLU A 127 11.70 17.88 -0.81
N ASP A 128 11.85 19.12 -0.35
CA ASP A 128 13.14 19.76 -0.02
C ASP A 128 14.25 19.63 -1.06
N LYS A 129 13.88 19.40 -2.33
CA LYS A 129 14.78 19.15 -3.47
C LYS A 129 15.68 17.91 -3.34
N GLN A 130 15.55 17.16 -2.25
CA GLN A 130 16.42 16.02 -1.91
C GLN A 130 15.66 14.71 -1.80
N THR A 131 14.32 14.76 -1.69
CA THR A 131 13.50 13.58 -1.51
C THR A 131 12.43 13.54 -2.60
N LEU A 132 12.30 12.39 -3.25
CA LEU A 132 11.18 12.08 -4.13
C LEU A 132 10.28 11.07 -3.40
N LEU A 133 9.06 11.50 -3.09
CA LEU A 133 8.00 10.66 -2.54
C LEU A 133 7.17 10.12 -3.70
N VAL A 134 6.83 8.83 -3.68
CA VAL A 134 5.97 8.21 -4.70
C VAL A 134 4.84 7.44 -4.03
N ASP A 135 3.63 7.96 -4.16
CA ASP A 135 2.42 7.42 -3.57
C ASP A 135 1.71 6.48 -4.53
N VAL A 136 1.44 5.27 -4.05
CA VAL A 136 0.83 4.19 -4.83
C VAL A 136 -0.26 3.49 -4.03
N ARG A 137 -1.29 3.02 -4.74
CA ARG A 137 -2.50 2.45 -4.12
C ARG A 137 -2.40 0.95 -3.81
N SER A 138 -1.31 0.27 -4.19
CA SER A 138 -1.14 -1.16 -3.91
C SER A 138 0.32 -1.58 -3.93
N ILE A 139 0.59 -2.74 -3.34
CA ILE A 139 1.91 -3.39 -3.30
C ILE A 139 2.38 -3.78 -4.71
N GLU A 140 1.48 -4.27 -5.55
CA GLU A 140 1.82 -4.65 -6.91
C GLU A 140 2.25 -3.41 -7.72
N ARG A 141 1.58 -2.27 -7.51
CA ARG A 141 1.99 -1.00 -8.12
C ARG A 141 3.36 -0.56 -7.60
N ALA A 142 3.61 -0.65 -6.30
CA ALA A 142 4.94 -0.38 -5.73
C ALA A 142 6.02 -1.22 -6.42
N GLU A 143 5.84 -2.55 -6.51
CA GLU A 143 6.78 -3.48 -7.16
C GLU A 143 7.08 -3.06 -8.61
N LYS A 144 6.03 -2.74 -9.39
CA LYS A 144 6.20 -2.36 -10.80
C LYS A 144 6.83 -0.99 -10.96
N ILE A 145 6.48 -0.03 -10.10
CA ILE A 145 6.94 1.35 -10.20
C ILE A 145 8.41 1.48 -9.78
N ILE A 146 8.86 0.74 -8.77
CA ILE A 146 10.29 0.67 -8.41
C ILE A 146 11.14 0.29 -9.63
N ARG A 147 10.77 -0.82 -10.28
CA ARG A 147 11.46 -1.30 -11.48
C ARG A 147 11.31 -0.37 -12.69
N PHE A 148 10.22 0.39 -12.75
CA PHE A 148 10.00 1.35 -13.82
C PHE A 148 10.91 2.56 -13.65
N ILE A 149 10.93 3.17 -12.46
CA ILE A 149 11.76 4.34 -12.14
C ILE A 149 13.23 3.97 -12.33
N ASP A 150 13.68 2.85 -11.79
CA ASP A 150 15.05 2.35 -11.95
C ASP A 150 15.51 2.23 -13.42
N ARG A 151 14.62 1.80 -14.33
CA ARG A 151 14.94 1.75 -15.77
C ARG A 151 14.94 3.10 -16.47
N LYS A 152 14.29 4.11 -15.89
CA LYS A 152 14.07 5.43 -16.53
C LYS A 152 14.89 6.54 -15.89
N VAL A 153 15.35 6.35 -14.67
CA VAL A 153 16.11 7.30 -13.87
C VAL A 153 17.37 6.59 -13.40
N PRO A 154 18.55 7.02 -13.85
CA PRO A 154 19.81 6.44 -13.39
C PRO A 154 19.97 6.53 -11.87
N ARG A 155 20.62 5.54 -11.25
CA ARG A 155 20.80 5.48 -9.78
C ARG A 155 21.57 6.70 -9.25
N GLU A 156 22.51 7.23 -10.03
CA GLU A 156 23.26 8.45 -9.71
C GLU A 156 22.42 9.74 -9.77
N VAL A 157 21.17 9.66 -10.27
CA VAL A 157 20.21 10.76 -10.28
C VAL A 157 19.25 10.65 -9.09
N ALA A 158 18.69 9.46 -8.87
CA ALA A 158 17.89 9.16 -7.70
C ALA A 158 17.92 7.67 -7.37
N ALA A 159 17.83 7.33 -6.09
CA ALA A 159 17.83 5.94 -5.63
C ALA A 159 16.74 5.68 -4.59
N ILE A 160 16.02 4.57 -4.72
CA ILE A 160 15.07 4.16 -3.67
C ILE A 160 15.83 3.81 -2.39
N THR A 161 15.30 4.23 -1.25
CA THR A 161 15.90 3.95 0.06
C THR A 161 14.92 3.23 0.98
N HIS A 162 13.65 3.66 0.97
CA HIS A 162 12.64 3.15 1.89
C HIS A 162 11.28 3.03 1.21
N ALA A 163 10.39 2.27 1.83
CA ALA A 163 8.97 2.25 1.55
C ALA A 163 8.20 2.27 2.87
N ALA A 164 7.13 3.05 2.91
CA ALA A 164 6.13 2.98 3.96
C ALA A 164 4.88 2.26 3.46
N ILE A 165 4.27 1.46 4.32
CA ILE A 165 3.07 0.69 4.06
C ILE A 165 2.03 0.95 5.14
N TYR A 166 0.78 1.15 4.72
CA TYR A 166 -0.37 1.13 5.61
C TYR A 166 -0.77 -0.33 5.84
N ASN A 167 -0.66 -0.82 7.07
CA ASN A 167 -0.91 -2.22 7.42
C ASN A 167 -2.41 -2.56 7.57
N ARG A 168 -3.26 -1.87 6.81
CA ARG A 168 -4.69 -2.13 6.72
C ARG A 168 -5.14 -2.06 5.26
N LEU A 169 -6.14 -2.87 4.93
CA LEU A 169 -6.81 -2.78 3.64
C LEU A 169 -7.84 -1.66 3.69
N ILE A 170 -7.84 -0.81 2.68
CA ILE A 170 -8.89 0.21 2.55
C ILE A 170 -10.20 -0.49 2.24
N THR A 171 -11.22 -0.07 2.96
CA THR A 171 -12.58 -0.53 2.79
C THR A 171 -13.47 0.63 2.42
N THR A 172 -14.47 0.37 1.59
CA THR A 172 -15.44 1.40 1.18
C THR A 172 -16.82 1.05 1.70
N ASN A 173 -17.53 2.04 2.24
CA ASN A 173 -18.98 1.98 2.31
C ASN A 173 -19.54 2.54 0.98
N PRO A 174 -20.39 1.79 0.24
CA PRO A 174 -20.98 2.28 -1.02
C PRO A 174 -21.68 3.64 -0.90
N LYS A 175 -22.17 4.00 0.30
CA LYS A 175 -22.82 5.29 0.57
C LYS A 175 -21.85 6.43 0.84
N ASN A 176 -20.64 6.12 1.29
CA ASN A 176 -19.62 7.10 1.65
C ASN A 176 -18.25 6.61 1.17
N PRO A 177 -17.86 6.91 -0.08
CA PRO A 177 -16.58 6.49 -0.61
C PRO A 177 -15.43 7.13 0.19
N THR A 178 -14.53 6.28 0.67
CA THR A 178 -13.35 6.68 1.45
C THR A 178 -12.35 7.38 0.54
N ASP A 179 -12.10 8.66 0.79
CA ASP A 179 -10.92 9.36 0.28
C ASP A 179 -9.74 9.08 1.22
N VAL A 180 -8.53 9.00 0.65
CA VAL A 180 -7.32 8.64 1.41
C VAL A 180 -6.33 9.78 1.32
N ASP A 181 -6.08 10.42 2.46
CA ASP A 181 -5.03 11.43 2.60
C ASP A 181 -3.70 10.74 2.92
N TYR A 182 -2.77 10.76 1.95
CA TYR A 182 -1.47 10.13 2.11
C TYR A 182 -0.57 10.87 3.09
N ASP A 183 -0.71 12.20 3.24
CA ASP A 183 0.10 12.95 4.20
C ASP A 183 -0.40 12.72 5.63
N GLU A 184 -1.70 12.45 5.80
CA GLU A 184 -2.24 12.00 7.08
C GLU A 184 -1.77 10.58 7.42
N ILE A 185 -1.87 9.63 6.48
CA ILE A 185 -1.44 8.24 6.70
C ILE A 185 0.06 8.17 6.94
N PHE A 186 0.86 8.77 6.07
CA PHE A 186 2.33 8.69 6.12
C PHE A 186 2.96 9.86 6.88
N ASN A 187 2.23 10.38 7.87
CA ASN A 187 2.72 11.41 8.76
C ASN A 187 3.92 10.89 9.58
N GLU A 188 5.08 11.55 9.48
CA GLU A 188 6.33 11.07 10.09
C GLU A 188 6.26 10.90 11.61
N GLN A 189 5.38 11.64 12.30
CA GLN A 189 5.20 11.50 13.75
C GLN A 189 4.42 10.24 14.15
N ARG A 190 3.77 9.55 13.19
CA ARG A 190 2.94 8.36 13.42
C ARG A 190 3.48 7.09 12.73
N ILE A 191 4.60 7.19 12.02
CA ILE A 191 5.23 6.06 11.35
C ILE A 191 6.17 5.32 12.31
N THR A 192 6.04 4.00 12.39
CA THR A 192 7.06 3.15 13.01
C THR A 192 8.17 2.87 11.99
N VAL A 193 9.38 3.33 12.27
CA VAL A 193 10.55 3.05 11.43
C VAL A 193 11.14 1.69 11.81
N ILE A 194 11.30 0.82 10.82
CA ILE A 194 11.95 -0.48 10.96
C ILE A 194 13.43 -0.30 10.64
N ASP A 195 14.26 -0.56 11.64
CA ASP A 195 15.72 -0.52 11.52
C ASP A 195 16.29 -1.96 11.63
N PRO A 196 16.73 -2.55 10.51
CA PRO A 196 17.31 -3.89 10.51
C PRO A 196 18.60 -4.00 11.34
N GLU A 197 19.37 -2.92 11.49
CA GLU A 197 20.62 -2.94 12.24
C GLU A 197 20.36 -3.09 13.73
N ASN A 198 19.35 -2.39 14.26
CA ASN A 198 18.90 -2.57 15.64
C ASN A 198 18.48 -4.02 15.90
N PHE A 199 17.81 -4.67 14.95
CA PHE A 199 17.43 -6.07 15.09
C PHE A 199 18.64 -7.01 15.15
N LEU A 200 19.65 -6.80 14.30
CA LEU A 200 20.91 -7.57 14.33
C LEU A 200 21.71 -7.33 15.63
N GLN A 201 21.71 -6.10 16.12
CA GLN A 201 22.35 -5.72 17.37
C GLN A 201 21.67 -6.37 18.57
N ASP A 202 20.33 -6.41 18.59
CA ASP A 202 19.55 -7.10 19.62
C ASP A 202 19.88 -8.59 19.66
N MET A 203 19.91 -9.26 18.50
CA MET A 203 20.29 -10.68 18.39
C MET A 203 21.70 -10.93 18.91
N THR A 204 22.65 -10.08 18.52
CA THR A 204 24.04 -10.19 18.95
C THR A 204 24.17 -9.98 20.46
N THR A 205 23.41 -9.04 21.02
CA THR A 205 23.41 -8.73 22.46
C THR A 205 22.82 -9.90 23.24
N THR A 206 21.69 -10.46 22.81
CA THR A 206 21.08 -11.64 23.43
C THR A 206 22.02 -12.84 23.36
N SER A 207 22.66 -13.09 22.22
CA SER A 207 23.59 -14.20 22.09
C SER A 207 24.80 -14.08 23.02
N LYS A 208 25.28 -12.87 23.32
CA LYS A 208 26.43 -12.63 24.21
C LYS A 208 26.11 -12.83 25.69
N GLN A 209 24.84 -12.99 26.07
CA GLN A 209 24.43 -13.24 27.46
C GLN A 209 24.63 -14.69 27.89
N TYR A 210 24.97 -15.59 26.96
CA TYR A 210 25.08 -17.02 27.19
C TYR A 210 26.46 -17.52 26.72
N ASP A 211 27.16 -18.24 27.60
CA ASP A 211 28.43 -18.88 27.25
C ASP A 211 28.23 -20.12 26.37
N ASP A 212 27.12 -20.84 26.58
CA ASP A 212 26.75 -22.02 25.80
C ASP A 212 26.04 -21.64 24.49
N LYS A 213 26.52 -22.19 23.37
CA LYS A 213 26.03 -21.85 22.03
C LYS A 213 24.60 -22.32 21.76
N ASP A 214 24.18 -23.42 22.34
CA ASP A 214 22.83 -23.95 22.13
C ASP A 214 21.83 -23.13 22.98
N GLN A 215 22.20 -22.75 24.20
CA GLN A 215 21.42 -21.80 25.00
C GLN A 215 21.30 -20.42 24.34
N ALA A 216 22.40 -19.91 23.77
CA ALA A 216 22.40 -18.65 23.04
C ALA A 216 21.45 -18.68 21.84
N ARG A 217 21.49 -19.76 21.04
CA ARG A 217 20.59 -19.97 19.91
C ARG A 217 19.12 -20.02 20.36
N GLU A 218 18.81 -20.80 21.39
CA GLU A 218 17.46 -20.93 21.93
C GLU A 218 16.92 -19.58 22.45
N ALA A 219 17.77 -18.75 23.05
CA ALA A 219 17.38 -17.41 23.50
C ALA A 219 17.09 -16.47 22.32
N VAL A 220 17.93 -16.48 21.27
CA VAL A 220 17.69 -15.71 20.05
C VAL A 220 16.40 -16.17 19.36
N PHE A 221 16.16 -17.48 19.24
CA PHE A 221 14.92 -18.01 18.66
C PHE A 221 13.69 -17.56 19.45
N ARG A 222 13.71 -17.64 20.78
CA ARG A 222 12.62 -17.13 21.63
C ARG A 222 12.38 -15.63 21.41
N GLN A 223 13.43 -14.83 21.27
CA GLN A 223 13.27 -13.40 21.00
C GLN A 223 12.66 -13.12 19.61
N ILE A 224 13.08 -13.86 18.57
CA ILE A 224 12.46 -13.78 17.24
C ILE A 224 10.98 -14.12 17.35
N GLU A 225 10.65 -15.20 18.07
CA GLU A 225 9.28 -15.66 18.25
C GLU A 225 8.41 -14.61 18.95
N GLU A 226 8.88 -14.06 20.07
CA GLU A 226 8.17 -13.00 20.81
C GLU A 226 8.01 -11.73 19.97
N ASN A 227 9.01 -11.37 19.17
CA ASN A 227 8.89 -10.25 18.23
C ASN A 227 7.87 -10.53 17.13
N ALA A 228 7.79 -11.76 16.61
CA ALA A 228 6.84 -12.14 15.57
C ALA A 228 5.38 -12.15 16.05
N LYS A 229 5.14 -12.30 17.37
CA LYS A 229 3.81 -12.21 18.01
C LYS A 229 3.31 -10.77 18.14
N LYS A 230 4.18 -9.76 18.04
CA LYS A 230 3.76 -8.36 18.14
C LYS A 230 2.83 -8.00 16.98
N LEU A 231 1.78 -7.26 17.28
CA LEU A 231 0.90 -6.70 16.26
C LEU A 231 1.67 -5.70 15.41
N LEU A 232 1.35 -5.69 14.11
CA LEU A 232 1.87 -4.68 13.20
C LEU A 232 1.37 -3.31 13.62
N PRO A 233 2.24 -2.28 13.68
CA PRO A 233 1.76 -0.92 13.82
C PRO A 233 1.00 -0.53 12.56
N GLU A 234 0.14 0.48 12.66
CA GLU A 234 -0.75 0.87 11.57
C GLU A 234 0.03 1.31 10.32
N VAL A 235 1.19 1.96 10.51
CA VAL A 235 2.11 2.32 9.42
C VAL A 235 3.54 1.97 9.80
N GLU A 236 4.24 1.29 8.89
CA GLU A 236 5.67 1.01 9.00
C GLU A 236 6.42 1.63 7.85
N LYS A 237 7.63 2.14 8.10
CA LYS A 237 8.62 2.53 7.08
C LYS A 237 9.83 1.61 7.19
N MET A 238 10.13 0.90 6.12
CA MET A 238 11.20 -0.10 6.06
C MET A 238 12.20 0.23 4.94
N PRO A 239 13.49 -0.13 5.11
CA PRO A 239 14.46 0.03 4.03
C PRO A 239 14.14 -0.87 2.85
N VAL A 240 14.54 -0.43 1.66
CA VAL A 240 14.36 -1.15 0.39
C VAL A 240 15.74 -1.38 -0.23
N HIS A 241 16.28 -2.58 -0.05
CA HIS A 241 17.58 -3.00 -0.60
C HIS A 241 17.47 -3.45 -2.06
N TYR A 242 16.78 -2.67 -2.90
CA TYR A 242 16.46 -3.07 -4.27
C TYR A 242 17.70 -3.26 -5.16
N TYR A 243 18.76 -2.48 -4.93
CA TYR A 243 19.97 -2.56 -5.76
C TYR A 243 20.90 -3.70 -5.34
N GLU A 244 20.78 -4.17 -4.10
CA GLU A 244 21.61 -5.22 -3.50
C GLU A 244 20.92 -6.59 -3.60
N GLU A 245 19.61 -6.64 -3.34
CA GLU A 245 18.81 -7.88 -3.23
C GLU A 245 17.80 -8.06 -4.37
N GLY A 246 17.60 -7.04 -5.20
CA GLY A 246 16.52 -7.02 -6.19
C GLY A 246 15.13 -6.83 -5.56
N ILE A 247 14.09 -7.04 -6.37
CA ILE A 247 12.70 -6.75 -5.96
C ILE A 247 12.05 -7.86 -5.12
N ALA A 248 12.61 -9.06 -5.12
CA ALA A 248 11.95 -10.25 -4.56
C ALA A 248 11.78 -10.16 -3.03
N SER A 249 12.84 -9.73 -2.34
CA SER A 249 12.85 -9.53 -0.88
C SER A 249 11.78 -8.50 -0.47
N PHE A 250 11.80 -7.32 -1.11
CA PHE A 250 10.78 -6.28 -0.91
C PHE A 250 9.36 -6.81 -1.14
N LYS A 251 9.13 -7.53 -2.25
CA LYS A 251 7.83 -8.10 -2.57
C LYS A 251 7.33 -9.05 -1.49
N MET A 252 8.17 -9.99 -1.04
CA MET A 252 7.81 -10.95 0.00
C MET A 252 7.42 -10.24 1.29
N THR A 253 8.23 -9.26 1.71
CA THR A 253 8.02 -8.44 2.90
C THR A 253 6.68 -7.70 2.88
N CYS A 254 6.29 -7.15 1.73
CA CYS A 254 5.00 -6.50 1.57
C CYS A 254 3.84 -7.52 1.50
N GLN A 255 4.01 -8.66 0.83
CA GLN A 255 2.97 -9.68 0.71
C GLN A 255 2.59 -10.30 2.07
N MET A 256 3.57 -10.53 2.95
CA MET A 256 3.29 -10.99 4.31
C MET A 256 2.41 -9.98 5.08
N ARG A 257 2.71 -8.68 4.96
CA ARG A 257 1.90 -7.61 5.57
C ARG A 257 0.50 -7.51 4.98
N GLN A 258 0.36 -7.66 3.66
CA GLN A 258 -0.96 -7.73 3.02
C GLN A 258 -1.77 -8.93 3.51
N PHE A 259 -1.10 -10.07 3.72
CA PHE A 259 -1.75 -11.26 4.25
C PHE A 259 -2.25 -11.04 5.68
N ILE A 260 -1.44 -10.42 6.55
CA ILE A 260 -1.87 -10.03 7.91
C ILE A 260 -3.06 -9.05 7.83
N ALA A 261 -2.97 -8.01 7.01
CA ALA A 261 -4.05 -7.04 6.82
C ALA A 261 -5.35 -7.69 6.31
N MET A 262 -5.24 -8.72 5.47
CA MET A 262 -6.39 -9.52 5.03
C MET A 262 -6.99 -10.35 6.18
N GLN A 263 -6.15 -10.98 7.01
CA GLN A 263 -6.63 -11.72 8.18
C GLN A 263 -7.36 -10.81 9.16
N HIS A 264 -6.82 -9.61 9.40
CA HIS A 264 -7.48 -8.58 10.22
C HIS A 264 -8.83 -8.16 9.64
N PHE A 265 -8.90 -7.94 8.32
CA PHE A 265 -10.17 -7.65 7.64
C PHE A 265 -11.20 -8.79 7.81
N LEU A 266 -10.75 -10.05 7.81
CA LEU A 266 -11.60 -11.23 8.02
C LEU A 266 -11.99 -11.46 9.50
N GLY A 267 -11.59 -10.58 10.42
CA GLY A 267 -11.93 -10.64 11.84
C GLY A 267 -10.86 -11.26 12.74
N ASN A 268 -9.75 -11.76 12.19
CA ASN A 268 -8.65 -12.33 12.97
C ASN A 268 -7.68 -11.21 13.42
N THR A 269 -8.14 -10.31 14.29
CA THR A 269 -7.41 -9.07 14.65
C THR A 269 -6.05 -9.30 15.33
N GLU A 270 -5.88 -10.45 15.98
CA GLU A 270 -4.62 -10.82 16.65
C GLU A 270 -3.64 -11.55 15.73
N PHE A 271 -3.98 -11.76 14.44
CA PHE A 271 -3.12 -12.46 13.50
C PHE A 271 -1.80 -11.69 13.27
N SER A 272 -0.68 -12.38 13.32
CA SER A 272 0.67 -11.79 13.39
C SER A 272 1.65 -12.50 12.45
N PHE A 273 2.91 -12.05 12.44
CA PHE A 273 3.97 -12.77 11.70
C PHE A 273 4.22 -14.16 12.28
N TYR A 274 4.03 -14.36 13.58
CA TYR A 274 4.15 -15.66 14.23
C TYR A 274 3.20 -16.68 13.59
N ASP A 275 1.95 -16.29 13.31
CA ASP A 275 0.97 -17.16 12.67
C ASP A 275 1.34 -17.53 11.22
N ILE A 276 2.00 -16.61 10.49
CA ILE A 276 2.57 -16.92 9.17
C ILE A 276 3.68 -17.96 9.31
N MET A 277 4.61 -17.74 10.24
CA MET A 277 5.74 -18.66 10.46
C MET A 277 5.25 -20.06 10.83
N GLN A 278 4.26 -20.18 11.73
CA GLN A 278 3.68 -21.46 12.11
C GLN A 278 3.04 -22.19 10.92
N LYS A 279 2.35 -21.46 10.02
CA LYS A 279 1.78 -22.05 8.80
C LYS A 279 2.86 -22.56 7.85
N MET A 280 3.95 -21.81 7.66
CA MET A 280 5.05 -22.22 6.79
C MET A 280 5.78 -23.47 7.32
N VAL A 281 6.01 -23.56 8.63
CA VAL A 281 6.63 -24.74 9.26
C VAL A 281 5.67 -25.95 9.23
N GLY A 282 4.38 -25.72 9.47
CA GLY A 282 3.33 -26.76 9.40
C GLY A 282 3.12 -27.34 8.00
N GLU A 283 3.36 -26.57 6.94
CA GLU A 283 3.32 -27.06 5.55
C GLU A 283 4.57 -27.87 5.17
N GLN A 284 5.75 -27.53 5.70
CA GLN A 284 6.97 -28.30 5.46
C GLN A 284 6.99 -29.67 6.17
N THR A 285 6.24 -29.83 7.26
CA THR A 285 6.08 -31.11 7.96
C THR A 285 5.08 -32.05 7.26
N LYS A 286 4.24 -31.54 6.36
CA LYS A 286 3.46 -32.37 5.44
C LYS A 286 4.36 -32.82 4.29
N LYS A 287 5.04 -33.96 4.45
CA LYS A 287 5.74 -34.65 3.34
C LYS A 287 4.84 -34.64 2.10
N PRO A 288 5.37 -34.37 0.88
CA PRO A 288 4.59 -34.53 -0.33
C PRO A 288 4.11 -35.97 -0.37
N GLN A 289 2.81 -36.16 -0.28
CA GLN A 289 2.18 -37.46 -0.52
C GLN A 289 2.61 -37.84 -1.94
N LYS A 290 3.40 -38.91 -2.08
CA LYS A 290 3.74 -39.48 -3.39
C LYS A 290 2.42 -39.71 -4.12
N VAL A 291 2.11 -38.85 -5.08
CA VAL A 291 1.05 -39.10 -6.04
C VAL A 291 1.53 -40.30 -6.84
N GLY A 292 1.00 -41.47 -6.52
CA GLY A 292 1.26 -42.69 -7.27
C GLY A 292 0.82 -42.45 -8.71
N TRP A 293 1.75 -42.56 -9.64
CA TRP A 293 1.43 -42.63 -11.05
C TRP A 293 0.53 -43.86 -11.24
N VAL A 294 -0.75 -43.62 -11.54
CA VAL A 294 -1.62 -44.65 -12.10
C VAL A 294 -0.98 -45.02 -13.43
N LYS A 295 -0.48 -46.27 -13.52
CA LYS A 295 -0.12 -46.86 -14.80
C LYS A 295 -1.38 -46.89 -15.64
N VAL A 296 -1.34 -46.24 -16.78
CA VAL A 296 -2.33 -46.47 -17.84
C VAL A 296 -1.90 -47.79 -18.47
N ASP A 297 -2.74 -48.82 -18.31
CA ASP A 297 -2.54 -50.10 -18.99
C ASP A 297 -2.77 -49.89 -20.49
N ASP A 298 -1.71 -50.06 -21.27
CA ASP A 298 -1.80 -50.25 -22.72
C ASP A 298 -2.38 -51.64 -22.98
N GLY A 299 -3.64 -51.73 -23.37
CA GLY A 299 -4.26 -53.01 -23.68
C GLY A 299 -5.67 -52.93 -24.28
N LEU A 300 -5.70 -53.01 -25.63
CA LEU A 300 -6.83 -53.29 -26.56
C LEU A 300 -7.73 -52.12 -26.97
#